data_AF-A0A318ULN8-F1
#
_entry.id   AF-A0A318ULN8-F1
#
_cell.length_a   1.000
_cell.length_b   1.000
_cell.length_c   1.000
_cell.angle_alpha   90.00
_cell.angle_beta   90.00
_cell.angle_gamma   90.00
#
_symmetry.space_group_name_H-M   'P 1'
#
loop_
_entity.id
_entity.type
_entity.pdbx_description
1 polymer ?
#
loop_
_entity_poly.entity_id
_entity_poly.type
_entity_poly.pdbx_seq_one_letter_code
_entity_poly.pdbx_strand_id
1 'polypeptide(L)'
;MKPVRFLCILIILFLVTSIATCSYNSPSDGNDTIGFPFTFYEYLGGKRDPEPQNRTVFNFSALLSDVLLLIVLSASLEYLASKRKRPS
;
A
#
# COMPACT_ATOMS: atom_id res chain seq x y z
N MET A 1 -21.02 7.38 10.29
CA MET A 1 -19.54 7.38 10.21
C MET A 1 -19.08 8.82 10.13
N LYS A 2 -18.00 9.21 10.81
CA LYS A 2 -17.46 10.57 10.66
C LYS A 2 -16.47 10.56 9.49
N PRO A 3 -16.72 11.28 8.38
CA PRO A 3 -15.94 11.13 7.15
C PRO A 3 -14.45 11.45 7.36
N VAL A 4 -14.14 12.50 8.14
CA VAL A 4 -12.76 12.86 8.49
C VAL A 4 -12.04 11.73 9.21
N ARG A 5 -12.67 11.10 10.20
CA ARG A 5 -12.07 9.99 10.95
C ARG A 5 -11.77 8.79 10.05
N PHE A 6 -12.72 8.43 9.19
CA PHE A 6 -12.54 7.34 8.23
C PHE A 6 -11.37 7.61 7.28
N LEU A 7 -11.29 8.82 6.71
CA LEU A 7 -10.18 9.22 5.85
C LEU A 7 -8.84 9.16 6.57
N CYS A 8 -8.77 9.61 7.83
CA CYS A 8 -7.55 9.47 8.64
C CYS A 8 -7.14 8.01 8.81
N ILE A 9 -8.08 7.10 9.13
CA ILE A 9 -7.79 5.67 9.26
C ILE A 9 -7.26 5.11 7.94
N LEU A 10 -7.91 5.43 6.82
CA LEU A 10 -7.51 4.95 5.49
C LEU A 10 -6.10 5.40 5.11
N ILE A 11 -5.79 6.69 5.28
CA ILE A 11 -4.48 7.27 4.97
C ILE A 11 -3.41 6.65 5.86
N ILE A 12 -3.66 6.55 7.17
CA ILE A 12 -2.72 5.96 8.11
C ILE A 12 -2.45 4.51 7.74
N LEU A 13 -3.49 3.71 7.47
CA LEU A 13 -3.31 2.32 7.07
C LEU A 13 -2.51 2.21 5.78
N PHE A 14 -2.83 3.00 4.75
CA PHE A 14 -2.11 3.01 3.49
C PHE A 14 -0.62 3.31 3.67
N LEU A 15 -0.29 4.34 4.47
CA LEU A 15 1.10 4.69 4.76
C LEU A 15 1.80 3.59 5.56
N VAL A 16 1.17 3.08 6.62
CA VAL A 16 1.74 2.02 7.47
C VAL A 16 2.00 0.76 6.66
N THR A 17 1.03 0.29 5.86
CA THR A 17 1.22 -0.91 5.05
C THR A 17 2.30 -0.68 4.01
N SER A 18 2.29 0.45 3.29
CA SER A 18 3.29 0.76 2.27
C SER A 18 4.70 0.81 2.84
N ILE A 19 4.90 1.43 4.01
CA ILE A 19 6.22 1.48 4.68
C ILE A 19 6.62 0.11 5.20
N ALA A 20 5.68 -0.64 5.78
CA ALA A 20 5.96 -1.95 6.35
C ALA A 20 6.35 -3.00 5.29
N THR A 21 5.85 -2.85 4.05
CA THR A 21 6.08 -3.83 2.98
C THR A 21 7.02 -3.33 1.88
N CYS A 22 7.41 -2.06 1.90
CA CYS A 22 8.40 -1.58 0.94
C CYS A 22 9.74 -2.28 1.15
N SER A 23 10.46 -2.46 0.04
CA SER A 23 11.80 -3.02 0.03
C SER A 23 12.72 -2.10 -0.75
N TYR A 24 13.93 -1.85 -0.23
CA TYR A 24 14.94 -1.00 -0.86
C TYR A 24 16.25 -1.78 -1.01
N ASN A 25 16.46 -2.38 -2.18
CA ASN A 25 17.64 -3.21 -2.48
C ASN A 25 18.42 -2.73 -3.70
N SER A 26 18.02 -1.63 -4.34
CA SER A 26 18.70 -1.07 -5.51
C SER A 26 20.19 -0.74 -5.33
N PRO A 27 20.72 -0.39 -4.14
CA PRO A 27 22.16 -0.20 -3.95
C PRO A 27 23.00 -1.48 -4.06
N SER A 28 22.38 -2.66 -3.93
CA SER A 28 23.04 -3.97 -3.98
C SER A 28 22.56 -4.81 -5.17
N ASP A 29 22.35 -4.16 -6.32
CA ASP A 29 21.83 -4.76 -7.57
C ASP A 29 20.44 -5.44 -7.44
N GLY A 30 19.70 -5.15 -6.36
CA GLY A 30 18.32 -5.62 -6.17
C GLY A 30 17.28 -4.66 -6.72
N ASN A 31 16.00 -4.97 -6.48
CA ASN A 31 14.89 -4.12 -6.88
C ASN A 31 14.30 -3.43 -5.65
N ASP A 32 13.84 -2.20 -5.84
CA ASP A 32 13.00 -1.53 -4.87
C ASP A 32 11.54 -1.85 -5.19
N THR A 33 10.74 -2.12 -4.18
CA THR A 33 9.32 -2.46 -4.36
C THR A 33 8.47 -1.74 -3.34
N ILE A 34 7.25 -1.37 -3.74
CA ILE A 34 6.22 -0.79 -2.87
C ILE A 34 4.87 -1.42 -3.23
N GLY A 35 4.10 -1.80 -2.21
CA GLY A 35 2.72 -2.26 -2.38
C GLY A 35 2.24 -3.17 -1.25
N PHE A 36 0.92 -3.30 -1.07
CA PHE A 36 0.35 -4.22 -0.10
C PHE A 36 -1.15 -4.53 -0.35
N PRO A 37 -1.53 -5.82 -0.52
CA PRO A 37 -0.67 -7.00 -0.64
C PRO A 37 -0.04 -7.15 -2.04
N PHE A 38 -0.42 -6.32 -3.01
CA PHE A 38 0.08 -6.42 -4.37
C PHE A 38 1.13 -5.34 -4.65
N THR A 39 2.30 -5.74 -5.17
CA THR A 39 3.32 -4.77 -5.58
C THR A 39 2.78 -3.92 -6.74
N PHE A 40 2.58 -2.63 -6.48
CA PHE A 40 2.11 -1.68 -7.49
C PHE A 40 3.23 -0.82 -8.06
N TYR A 41 4.39 -0.76 -7.39
CA TYR A 41 5.56 -0.03 -7.86
C TYR A 41 6.80 -0.90 -7.69
N GLU A 42 7.58 -0.99 -8.75
CA GLU A 42 8.89 -1.63 -8.76
C GLU A 42 9.90 -0.75 -9.47
N TYR A 43 11.10 -0.66 -8.90
CA TYR A 43 12.26 -0.03 -9.52
C TYR A 43 13.40 -1.05 -9.64
N LEU A 44 13.90 -1.20 -10.86
CA LEU A 44 14.94 -2.13 -11.24
C LEU A 44 16.31 -1.48 -11.01
N GLY A 45 16.97 -1.89 -9.93
CA GLY A 45 18.33 -1.48 -9.61
C GLY A 45 19.40 -2.23 -10.40
N GLY A 46 20.65 -1.83 -10.16
CA GLY A 46 21.84 -2.48 -10.71
C GLY A 46 22.05 -2.36 -12.22
N LYS A 47 23.07 -3.06 -12.71
CA LYS A 47 23.34 -3.23 -14.14
C LYS A 47 22.56 -4.43 -14.68
N ARG A 48 21.98 -4.29 -15.88
CA ARG A 48 21.24 -5.38 -16.54
C ARG A 48 21.68 -5.52 -17.98
N ASP A 49 21.62 -6.75 -18.48
CA ASP A 49 21.93 -7.08 -19.87
C ASP A 49 20.87 -8.06 -20.43
N PRO A 50 20.05 -7.64 -21.42
CA PRO A 50 20.03 -6.30 -22.02
C PRO A 50 19.52 -5.24 -21.03
N GLU A 51 20.01 -4.01 -21.21
CA GLU A 51 19.54 -2.86 -20.43
C GLU A 51 18.05 -2.61 -20.74
N PRO A 52 17.16 -2.62 -19.73
CA PRO A 52 15.74 -2.42 -19.96
C PRO A 52 15.46 -0.97 -20.38
N GLN A 53 14.51 -0.78 -21.31
CA GLN A 53 14.10 0.56 -21.73
C GLN A 53 13.49 1.38 -20.58
N ASN A 54 12.81 0.72 -19.65
CA ASN A 54 12.23 1.31 -18.46
C ASN A 54 12.72 0.56 -17.21
N ARG A 55 13.26 1.30 -16.25
CA ARG A 55 13.66 0.78 -14.94
C ARG A 55 12.54 0.84 -13.91
N THR A 56 11.42 1.48 -14.23
CA THR A 56 10.28 1.61 -13.33
C THR A 56 9.07 0.91 -13.92
N VAL A 57 8.41 0.11 -13.09
CA VAL A 57 7.14 -0.56 -13.43
C VAL A 57 6.09 -0.09 -12.45
N PHE A 58 4.96 0.38 -12.97
CA PHE A 58 3.82 0.79 -12.16
C PHE A 58 2.57 0.01 -12.58
N ASN A 59 1.99 -0.73 -11.64
CA ASN A 59 0.77 -1.50 -11.85
C ASN A 59 -0.42 -0.81 -11.18
N PHE A 60 -1.17 -0.05 -11.97
CA PHE A 60 -2.36 0.65 -11.49
C PHE A 60 -3.44 -0.30 -10.95
N SER A 61 -3.58 -1.49 -11.54
CA SER A 61 -4.58 -2.47 -11.08
C SER A 61 -4.25 -3.04 -9.70
N ALA A 62 -2.95 -3.22 -9.41
CA ALA A 62 -2.47 -3.61 -8.08
C ALA A 62 -2.76 -2.50 -7.06
N LEU A 63 -2.41 -1.24 -7.38
CA LEU A 63 -2.71 -0.10 -6.49
C LEU A 63 -4.20 0.02 -6.20
N LEU A 64 -5.05 -0.10 -7.23
CA LEU A 64 -6.49 -0.02 -7.06
C LEU A 64 -7.02 -1.14 -6.15
N SER A 65 -6.51 -2.36 -6.32
CA SER A 65 -6.88 -3.51 -5.48
C SER A 65 -6.47 -3.29 -4.02
N ASP A 66 -5.27 -2.80 -3.77
CA ASP A 66 -4.77 -2.45 -2.44
C ASP A 66 -5.65 -1.38 -1.78
N VAL A 67 -5.98 -0.31 -2.51
CA VAL A 67 -6.85 0.77 -2.02
C VAL A 67 -8.24 0.24 -1.66
N LEU A 68 -8.83 -0.62 -2.50
CA LEU A 68 -10.14 -1.23 -2.23
C LEU A 68 -10.11 -2.12 -0.97
N LEU A 69 -9.05 -2.92 -0.79
CA LEU A 69 -8.86 -3.73 0.42
C LEU A 69 -8.76 -2.85 1.67
N LEU A 70 -7.99 -1.77 1.60
CA LEU A 70 -7.84 -0.85 2.72
C LEU A 70 -9.12 -0.08 3.05
N ILE A 71 -9.96 0.22 2.05
CA ILE A 71 -11.31 0.77 2.27
C ILE A 71 -12.16 -0.21 3.08
N VAL A 72 -12.18 -1.49 2.70
CA VAL A 72 -12.95 -2.54 3.41
C VAL A 72 -12.44 -2.71 4.85
N LEU A 73 -11.12 -2.74 5.05
CA LEU A 73 -10.51 -2.81 6.38
C LEU A 73 -10.83 -1.57 7.23
N SER A 74 -10.71 -0.38 6.66
CA SER A 74 -11.03 0.88 7.33
C SER A 74 -12.50 0.93 7.75
N ALA A 75 -13.41 0.48 6.88
CA ALA A 75 -14.84 0.39 7.19
C ALA A 75 -15.12 -0.59 8.33
N SER A 76 -14.45 -1.75 8.32
CA SER A 76 -14.55 -2.77 9.36
C SER A 76 -14.07 -2.25 10.71
N LEU A 77 -12.93 -1.55 10.75
CA LEU A 77 -12.40 -0.92 11.97
C LEU A 77 -13.33 0.18 12.50
N GLU A 78 -13.85 1.03 11.62
CA GLU A 78 -14.80 2.10 11.98
C GLU A 78 -16.11 1.51 12.54
N TYR A 79 -16.60 0.41 11.96
CA TYR A 79 -17.76 -0.33 12.45
C TYR A 79 -17.51 -0.88 13.87
N LEU A 80 -16.40 -1.57 14.09
CA LEU A 80 -16.01 -2.11 15.40
C LEU A 80 -15.86 -1.00 16.45
N ALA A 81 -15.19 0.10 16.11
CA ALA A 81 -15.02 1.25 16.99
C ALA A 81 -16.36 1.92 17.35
N SER A 82 -17.33 1.89 16.44
CA SER A 82 -18.65 2.48 16.65
C SER A 82 -19.56 1.55 17.48
N LYS A 83 -19.47 0.23 17.28
CA LYS A 83 -20.18 -0.76 18.09
C LYS A 83 -19.77 -0.69 19.56
N ARG A 84 -18.46 -0.55 19.85
CA ARG A 84 -17.93 -0.43 21.22
C ARG A 84 -18.41 0.82 21.98
N LYS A 85 -18.85 1.87 21.27
CA LYS A 85 -19.34 3.12 21.87
C LYS A 85 -20.82 3.12 22.22
N ARG A 86 -21.58 2.09 21.84
CA ARG A 86 -22.95 1.91 22.29
C ARG A 86 -22.92 0.98 23.51
N PRO A 87 -22.94 1.49 24.75
CA PRO A 87 -23.22 0.64 25.88
C PRO A 87 -24.64 0.07 25.69
N SER A 88 -24.75 -1.24 25.84
CA SER A 88 -26.03 -1.97 25.96
C SER A 88 -26.88 -1.39 27.08
#